data_AF-C3W887-F1
#
_entry.id   AF-C3W887-F1
#
_cell.length_a   1.000
_cell.length_b   1.000
_cell.length_c   1.000
_cell.angle_alpha   90.00
_cell.angle_beta   90.00
_cell.angle_gamma   90.00
#
_symmetry.space_group_name_H-M   'P 1'
#
loop_
_entity.id
_entity.type
_entity.pdbx_description
1 polymer ?
#
loop_
_entity_poly.entity_id
_entity_poly.type
_entity_poly.pdbx_seq_one_letter_code
_entity_poly.pdbx_strand_id
1 'polypeptide(L)' 'GTTRWNPTQEQIAILEMLYRGGMRTPNAQQIEHITAQLGRYGKIEGKNVFYWFQ' A
#
# COMPACT_ATOMS: atom_id res chain seq x y z
N GLY A 1 18.12 10.28 -5.26
CA GLY A 1 16.76 10.57 -5.77
C GLY A 1 15.84 9.47 -5.30
N THR A 2 14.76 9.81 -4.62
CA THR A 2 13.79 8.81 -4.16
C THR A 2 13.24 8.07 -5.37
N THR A 3 13.59 6.80 -5.54
CA THR A 3 13.05 5.96 -6.59
C THR A 3 11.53 5.98 -6.45
N ARG A 4 10.82 6.49 -7.47
CA ARG A 4 9.35 6.43 -7.49
C ARG A 4 8.96 4.98 -7.35
N TRP A 5 8.06 4.69 -6.41
CA TRP A 5 7.52 3.36 -6.27
C TRP A 5 6.74 2.99 -7.53
N ASN A 6 7.06 1.82 -8.09
CA ASN A 6 6.37 1.25 -9.24
C ASN A 6 5.62 -0.01 -8.75
N PRO A 7 4.34 0.11 -8.38
CA PRO A 7 3.56 -1.00 -7.85
C PRO A 7 3.40 -2.13 -8.86
N THR A 8 3.37 -3.38 -8.39
CA THR A 8 2.94 -4.51 -9.23
C THR A 8 1.41 -4.56 -9.34
N GLN A 9 0.89 -5.34 -10.29
CA GLN A 9 -0.55 -5.52 -10.46
C GLN A 9 -1.21 -6.10 -9.20
N GLU A 10 -0.55 -7.03 -8.53
CA GLU A 10 -1.01 -7.64 -7.28
C GLU A 10 -1.09 -6.61 -6.16
N GLN A 11 -0.09 -5.71 -6.07
CA GLN A 11 -0.09 -4.65 -5.07
C GLN A 11 -1.27 -3.70 -5.29
N ILE A 12 -1.54 -3.31 -6.54
CA ILE A 12 -2.69 -2.47 -6.90
C ILE A 12 -4.01 -3.17 -6.56
N ALA A 13 -4.17 -4.43 -6.95
CA ALA A 13 -5.41 -5.18 -6.71
C ALA A 13 -5.78 -5.24 -5.23
N ILE A 14 -4.80 -5.46 -4.35
CA ILE A 14 -5.00 -5.48 -2.89
C ILE A 14 -5.39 -4.09 -2.37
N LEU A 15 -4.69 -3.04 -2.80
CA LEU A 15 -4.98 -1.67 -2.37
C LEU A 15 -6.39 -1.24 -2.81
N GLU A 16 -6.76 -1.53 -4.06
CA GLU A 16 -8.11 -1.28 -4.57
C GLU A 16 -9.18 -2.07 -3.83
N MET A 17 -8.92 -3.33 -3.48
CA MET A 17 -9.84 -4.15 -2.69
C MET A 17 -10.11 -3.50 -1.32
N LEU A 18 -9.06 -3.06 -0.62
CA LEU A 18 -9.18 -2.38 0.68
C LEU A 18 -9.96 -1.06 0.53
N TYR A 19 -9.67 -0.29 -0.51
CA TYR A 19 -10.38 0.95 -0.80
C TYR A 19 -11.86 0.70 -1.12
N ARG A 20 -12.19 -0.27 -1.97
CA ARG A 20 -13.58 -0.64 -2.27
C ARG A 20 -14.31 -1.17 -1.02
N GLY A 21 -13.58 -1.78 -0.09
CA GLY A 21 -14.07 -2.21 1.22
C GLY A 21 -14.30 -1.08 2.23
N GLY A 22 -14.09 0.19 1.86
CA GLY A 22 -14.36 1.37 2.70
C GLY A 22 -13.16 1.93 3.44
N MET A 23 -11.96 1.33 3.30
CA MET A 23 -10.75 1.91 3.87
C MET A 23 -10.38 3.20 3.12
N ARG A 24 -10.30 4.31 3.85
CA ARG A 24 -9.90 5.63 3.30
C ARG A 24 -8.67 6.18 4.01
N THR A 25 -8.61 6.04 5.33
CA THR A 25 -7.53 6.60 6.15
C THR A 25 -6.95 5.51 7.07
N PRO A 26 -6.02 4.67 6.60
CA PRO A 26 -5.40 3.66 7.44
C PRO A 26 -4.52 4.32 8.52
N ASN A 27 -4.58 3.81 9.74
CA ASN A 27 -3.68 4.23 10.82
C ASN A 27 -2.28 3.62 10.67
N ALA A 28 -1.32 4.02 11.52
CA ALA A 28 0.07 3.57 11.43
C ALA A 28 0.22 2.02 11.46
N GLN A 29 -0.52 1.34 12.34
CA GLN A 29 -0.47 -0.13 12.43
C GLN A 29 -1.04 -0.80 11.17
N GLN A 30 -2.11 -0.23 10.61
CA GLN A 30 -2.69 -0.71 9.36
C GLN A 30 -1.73 -0.49 8.19
N ILE A 31 -1.06 0.66 8.13
CA ILE A 31 -0.03 0.94 7.12
C ILE A 31 1.11 -0.08 7.20
N GLU A 32 1.62 -0.37 8.39
CA GLU A 32 2.67 -1.37 8.60
C GLU A 32 2.20 -2.76 8.14
N HIS A 33 0.99 -3.16 8.53
CA HIS A 33 0.42 -4.46 8.15
C HIS A 33 0.23 -4.58 6.63
N ILE A 34 -0.35 -3.57 5.99
CA ILE A 34 -0.55 -3.52 4.54
C ILE A 34 0.82 -3.54 3.83
N THR A 35 1.80 -2.77 4.32
CA THR A 35 3.16 -2.75 3.75
C THR A 35 3.81 -4.13 3.83
N ALA A 36 3.70 -4.81 4.97
CA ALA A 36 4.24 -6.17 5.14
C ALA A 36 3.56 -7.17 4.19
N GLN A 37 2.24 -7.08 4.01
CA GLN A 37 1.51 -7.92 3.07
C GLN A 37 1.93 -7.65 1.61
N LEU A 38 1.99 -6.37 1.21
CA LEU A 38 2.35 -5.96 -0.15
C LEU A 38 3.82 -6.24 -0.47
N GLY A 39 4.69 -6.26 0.54
CA GLY A 39 6.11 -6.61 0.42
C GLY A 39 6.37 -8.00 -0.15
N ARG A 40 5.38 -8.91 -0.06
CA ARG A 40 5.44 -10.25 -0.66
C ARG A 40 5.41 -10.24 -2.19
N TYR A 41 4.93 -9.15 -2.78
CA TYR A 41 4.74 -8.99 -4.23
C TYR A 41 5.75 -8.04 -4.88
N GLY A 42 6.56 -7.35 -4.08
CA GLY A 42 7.55 -6.41 -4.59
C GLY A 42 7.98 -5.38 -3.54
N LYS A 43 9.03 -4.62 -3.85
CA LYS A 43 9.55 -3.59 -2.95
C LYS A 43 8.50 -2.50 -2.70
N ILE A 44 8.22 -2.23 -1.44
CA ILE A 44 7.29 -1.19 -0.99
C ILE A 44 7.74 -0.65 0.38
N GLU A 45 7.42 0.60 0.67
CA GLU A 45 7.66 1.26 1.96
C GLU A 45 6.34 1.82 2.49
N GLY A 46 6.23 2.01 3.82
CA GLY A 46 5.00 2.52 4.44
C GLY A 46 4.49 3.85 3.87
N LYS A 47 5.42 4.74 3.45
CA LYS A 47 5.06 5.99 2.78
C LYS A 47 4.29 5.77 1.47
N ASN A 48 4.54 4.68 0.76
CA ASN A 48 3.84 4.37 -0.49
C ASN A 48 2.38 4.02 -0.20
N VAL A 49 2.13 3.22 0.85
CA VAL A 49 0.77 2.89 1.30
C VAL A 49 0.06 4.15 1.80
N PHE A 50 0.74 4.97 2.62
CA PHE A 50 0.20 6.24 3.10
C PHE A 50 -0.23 7.16 1.94
N TYR A 51 0.65 7.39 0.96
CA TYR A 51 0.36 8.26 -0.18
C TYR A 51 -0.69 7.68 -1.14
N TRP A 52 -0.85 6.36 -1.21
CA TRP A 52 -1.88 5.76 -2.06
C TRP A 52 -3.29 5.97 -1.50
N PHE A 53 -3.44 6.01 -0.17
CA PHE A 53 -4.73 6.20 0.51
C PHE A 53 -5.10 7.68 0.74
N GLN A 54 -4.20 8.62 0.47
CA GLN A 54 -4.44 10.06 0.61
C GLN A 54 -5.16 10.64 -0.62
#